data_AF-A0A7S0F062-F1
#
_entry.id   AF-A0A7S0F062-F1
#
_cell.length_a   1.000
_cell.length_b   1.000
_cell.length_c   1.000
_cell.angle_alpha   90.00
_cell.angle_beta   90.00
_cell.angle_gamma   90.00
#
_symmetry.space_group_name_H-M   'P 1'
#
loop_
_entity.id
_entity.type
_entity.pdbx_description
1 polymer ?
#
loop_
_entity_poly.entity_id
_entity_poly.type
_entity_poly.pdbx_seq_one_letter_code
_entity_poly.pdbx_strand_id
1 'polypeptide(L)'
;MILSIRNLLFCVYLAHGISSFGDRLWQFAIPLVLSSIYPHSLLGPSVFLVLNYLIKIVFIPIATSSIRRQLRSKTRSHFQVMRLFTALQAICVVISSLSLVFLANVEAAGGTSKSMAVVATHGLVAIVVGSAGDVLSFSATIFLEKDWIVRIDKEIRRSKHAKNAPTLVQMAASLRQTDLFAKMIAPAL
;
A
#
# COMPACT_ATOMS: atom_id res chain seq x y z
N MET A 1 32.80 -8.57 -1.00
CA MET A 1 31.54 -8.49 -1.79
C MET A 1 30.35 -9.28 -1.19
N ILE A 2 30.47 -9.98 -0.04
CA ILE A 2 29.33 -10.57 0.69
C ILE A 2 28.49 -9.49 1.43
N LEU A 3 29.15 -8.40 1.85
CA LEU A 3 28.49 -7.20 2.39
C LEU A 3 27.44 -6.63 1.43
N SER A 4 27.65 -6.74 0.11
CA SER A 4 26.76 -6.16 -0.91
C SER A 4 25.36 -6.79 -0.90
N ILE A 5 25.26 -8.13 -0.78
CA ILE A 5 23.97 -8.83 -0.77
C ILE A 5 23.21 -8.57 0.53
N ARG A 6 23.91 -8.57 1.68
CA ARG A 6 23.28 -8.25 2.97
C ARG A 6 22.76 -6.83 3.00
N ASN A 7 23.53 -5.87 2.48
CA ASN A 7 23.12 -4.47 2.38
C ASN A 7 21.93 -4.31 1.42
N LEU A 8 21.91 -5.03 0.29
CA LEU A 8 20.78 -5.03 -0.64
C LEU A 8 19.51 -5.57 0.02
N LEU A 9 19.59 -6.72 0.69
CA LEU A 9 18.45 -7.30 1.40
C LEU A 9 17.95 -6.37 2.51
N PHE A 10 18.86 -5.74 3.25
CA PHE A 10 18.51 -4.75 4.26
C PHE A 10 17.75 -3.57 3.66
N CYS A 11 18.22 -3.00 2.53
CA CYS A 11 17.51 -1.92 1.84
C CYS A 11 16.11 -2.34 1.38
N VAL A 12 15.95 -3.58 0.88
CA VAL A 12 14.64 -4.11 0.48
C VAL A 12 13.72 -4.26 1.68
N TYR A 13 14.20 -4.80 2.79
CA TYR A 13 13.41 -4.95 4.02
C TYR A 13 13.04 -3.60 4.63
N LEU A 14 13.96 -2.64 4.65
CA LEU A 14 13.69 -1.30 5.16
C LEU A 14 12.69 -0.57 4.28
N ALA A 15 12.86 -0.60 2.95
CA ALA A 15 11.93 0.03 2.02
C ALA A 15 10.52 -0.60 2.11
N HIS A 16 10.45 -1.93 2.20
CA HIS A 16 9.19 -2.63 2.41
C HIS A 16 8.56 -2.27 3.77
N GLY A 17 9.36 -2.25 4.84
CA GLY A 17 8.88 -1.88 6.18
C GLY A 17 8.31 -0.46 6.24
N ILE A 18 9.00 0.52 5.64
CA ILE A 18 8.53 1.91 5.58
C ILE A 18 7.23 2.02 4.76
N SER A 19 7.17 1.32 3.61
CA SER A 19 5.95 1.29 2.78
C SER A 19 4.78 0.69 3.56
N SER A 20 4.97 -0.51 4.14
CA SER A 20 3.96 -1.20 4.92
C SER A 20 3.51 -0.37 6.12
N PHE A 21 4.42 0.33 6.79
CA PHE A 21 4.10 1.24 7.88
C PHE A 21 3.18 2.39 7.43
N GLY A 22 3.52 3.07 6.32
CA GLY A 22 2.68 4.12 5.76
C GLY A 22 1.28 3.63 5.37
N ASP A 23 1.18 2.43 4.81
CA ASP A 23 -0.10 1.82 4.44
C ASP A 23 -0.97 1.49 5.66
N ARG A 24 -0.37 1.02 6.76
CA ARG A 24 -1.10 0.79 8.02
C ARG A 24 -1.54 2.09 8.67
N LEU A 25 -0.68 3.12 8.66
CA LEU A 25 -1.07 4.45 9.12
C LEU A 25 -2.24 5.01 8.33
N TRP A 26 -2.22 4.89 7.00
CA TRP A 26 -3.33 5.35 6.16
C TRP A 26 -4.63 4.60 6.45
N GLN A 27 -4.58 3.27 6.55
CA GLN A 27 -5.76 2.45 6.87
C GLN A 27 -6.37 2.78 8.25
N PHE A 28 -5.52 3.17 9.20
CA PHE A 28 -5.95 3.58 10.54
C PHE A 28 -6.49 5.02 10.56
N ALA A 29 -5.80 5.95 9.89
CA ALA A 29 -6.13 7.38 9.91
C ALA A 29 -7.44 7.71 9.19
N ILE A 30 -7.75 7.05 8.07
CA ILE A 30 -8.91 7.42 7.25
C ILE A 30 -10.25 7.30 8.00
N PRO A 31 -10.57 6.16 8.66
CA PRO A 31 -11.77 6.07 9.49
C PRO A 31 -11.84 7.14 10.59
N LEU A 32 -10.70 7.48 11.20
CA LEU A 32 -10.64 8.53 12.22
C LEU A 32 -10.96 9.91 11.65
N VAL A 33 -10.37 10.26 10.50
CA VAL A 33 -10.65 11.51 9.80
C VAL A 33 -12.12 11.57 9.36
N LEU A 34 -12.68 10.47 8.85
CA LEU A 34 -14.11 10.43 8.51
C LEU A 34 -15.00 10.56 9.75
N SER A 35 -14.58 10.02 10.90
CA SER A 35 -15.33 10.17 12.15
C SER A 35 -15.30 11.60 12.70
N SER A 36 -14.21 12.35 12.47
CA SER A 36 -14.13 13.76 12.88
C SER A 36 -14.91 14.69 11.94
N ILE A 37 -15.00 14.35 10.66
CA ILE A 37 -15.83 15.07 9.68
C ILE A 37 -17.34 14.84 9.96
N TYR A 38 -17.73 13.61 10.32
CA TYR A 38 -19.12 13.24 10.61
C TYR A 38 -19.29 12.81 12.08
N PRO A 39 -19.18 13.72 13.06
CA PRO A 39 -19.15 13.36 14.49
C PRO A 39 -20.45 12.71 14.98
N HIS A 40 -21.56 12.93 14.28
CA HIS A 40 -22.87 12.40 14.64
C HIS A 40 -23.22 11.10 13.91
N SER A 41 -22.36 10.59 13.03
CA SER A 41 -22.65 9.40 12.22
C SER A 41 -21.43 8.53 11.96
N LEU A 42 -21.49 7.29 12.43
CA LEU A 42 -20.51 6.23 12.12
C LEU A 42 -20.69 5.64 10.71
N LEU A 43 -21.72 6.08 9.98
CA LEU A 43 -22.05 5.53 8.67
C LEU A 43 -20.96 5.81 7.64
N GLY A 44 -20.37 7.02 7.65
CA GLY A 44 -19.29 7.40 6.74
C GLY A 44 -18.07 6.46 6.83
N PRO A 45 -17.43 6.33 8.01
CA PRO A 45 -16.32 5.40 8.21
C PRO A 45 -16.67 3.94 7.87
N SER A 46 -17.87 3.49 8.24
CA SER A 46 -18.30 2.10 8.03
C SER A 46 -18.48 1.77 6.54
N VAL A 47 -19.17 2.65 5.80
CA VAL A 47 -19.36 2.49 4.35
C VAL A 47 -18.02 2.52 3.62
N PHE A 48 -17.12 3.43 4.00
CA PHE A 48 -15.77 3.47 3.44
C PHE A 48 -15.04 2.14 3.61
N LEU A 49 -15.03 1.59 4.83
CA LEU A 49 -14.35 0.32 5.11
C LEU A 49 -14.93 -0.81 4.27
N VAL A 50 -16.25 -0.97 4.26
CA VAL A 50 -16.93 -2.03 3.48
C VAL A 50 -16.60 -1.91 1.99
N LEU A 51 -16.74 -0.71 1.41
CA LEU A 51 -16.42 -0.48 0.00
C LEU A 51 -14.95 -0.75 -0.32
N ASN A 52 -14.03 -0.29 0.53
CA ASN A 52 -12.60 -0.53 0.34
C ASN A 52 -12.28 -2.03 0.34
N TYR A 53 -12.85 -2.80 1.27
CA TYR A 53 -12.65 -4.26 1.29
C TYR A 53 -13.25 -4.96 0.07
N LEU A 54 -14.45 -4.58 -0.37
CA LEU A 54 -15.06 -5.13 -1.57
C LEU A 54 -14.22 -4.85 -2.82
N ILE A 55 -13.75 -3.60 -2.98
CA ILE A 55 -12.85 -3.21 -4.06
C ILE A 55 -11.57 -4.06 -4.00
N LYS A 56 -10.97 -4.23 -2.83
CA LYS A 56 -9.74 -5.03 -2.69
C LYS A 56 -9.91 -6.48 -3.12
N ILE A 57 -11.01 -7.12 -2.73
CA ILE A 57 -11.29 -8.51 -3.11
C ILE A 57 -11.33 -8.67 -4.64
N VAL A 58 -11.95 -7.71 -5.34
CA VAL A 58 -12.10 -7.76 -6.80
C VAL A 58 -10.82 -7.36 -7.53
N PHE A 59 -10.17 -6.27 -7.10
CA PHE A 59 -9.13 -5.61 -7.89
C PHE A 59 -7.71 -6.07 -7.57
N ILE A 60 -7.41 -6.60 -6.37
CA ILE A 60 -6.07 -7.11 -6.05
C ILE A 60 -5.61 -8.23 -7.01
N PRO A 61 -6.43 -9.25 -7.33
CA PRO A 61 -6.04 -10.28 -8.30
C PRO A 61 -5.75 -9.70 -9.68
N ILE A 62 -6.55 -8.72 -10.12
CA ILE A 62 -6.42 -8.06 -11.41
C ILE A 62 -5.11 -7.27 -11.46
N ALA A 63 -4.86 -6.41 -10.48
CA ALA A 63 -3.64 -5.62 -10.39
C ALA A 63 -2.38 -6.50 -10.29
N THR A 64 -2.43 -7.58 -9.50
CA THR A 64 -1.32 -8.55 -9.39
C THR A 64 -1.08 -9.30 -10.71
N SER A 65 -2.14 -9.63 -11.46
CA SER A 65 -2.00 -10.24 -12.80
C SER A 65 -1.36 -9.28 -13.81
N SER A 66 -1.68 -7.98 -13.72
CA SER A 66 -1.09 -6.92 -14.55
C SER A 66 0.41 -6.76 -14.30
N ILE A 67 0.85 -6.78 -13.04
CA ILE A 67 2.27 -6.83 -12.66
C ILE A 67 2.97 -8.01 -13.38
N ARG A 68 2.40 -9.20 -13.27
CA ARG A 68 2.96 -10.42 -13.87
C ARG A 68 3.02 -10.35 -15.39
N ARG A 69 2.04 -9.71 -16.04
CA ARG A 69 2.02 -9.49 -17.49
C ARG A 69 3.12 -8.53 -17.94
N GLN A 70 3.33 -7.42 -17.24
CA GLN A 70 4.40 -6.45 -17.54
C GLN A 70 5.80 -7.08 -17.47
N LEU A 71 6.00 -7.99 -16.51
CA LEU A 71 7.27 -8.72 -16.35
C LEU A 71 7.46 -9.80 -17.42
N ARG A 72 6.38 -10.50 -17.81
CA ARG A 72 6.44 -11.53 -18.87
C ARG A 72 6.81 -10.93 -20.22
N SER A 73 6.27 -9.74 -20.52
CA SER A 73 6.57 -9.02 -21.75
C SER A 73 8.02 -8.47 -21.81
N LYS A 74 8.83 -8.67 -20.75
CA LYS A 74 10.17 -8.08 -20.56
C LYS A 74 10.22 -6.56 -20.75
N THR A 75 9.07 -5.88 -20.71
CA THR A 75 8.96 -4.44 -20.90
C THR A 75 9.58 -3.66 -19.74
N ARG A 76 9.54 -4.23 -18.53
CA ARG A 76 10.06 -3.60 -17.30
C ARG A 76 10.76 -4.61 -16.41
N SER A 77 11.79 -4.15 -15.70
CA SER A 77 12.45 -4.89 -14.62
C SER A 77 11.61 -4.90 -13.33
N HIS A 78 11.87 -5.85 -12.43
CA HIS A 78 11.20 -5.95 -11.12
C HIS A 78 11.25 -4.65 -10.32
N PHE A 79 12.42 -3.99 -10.30
CA PHE A 79 12.59 -2.70 -9.64
C PHE A 79 11.74 -1.60 -10.28
N GLN A 80 11.67 -1.54 -11.61
CA GLN A 80 10.84 -0.55 -12.30
C GLN A 80 9.35 -0.76 -12.03
N VAL A 81 8.89 -2.01 -11.97
CA VAL A 81 7.48 -2.31 -11.67
C VAL A 81 7.15 -1.93 -10.23
N MET A 82 7.99 -2.29 -9.25
CA MET A 82 7.75 -1.86 -7.86
C MET A 82 7.80 -0.35 -7.69
N ARG A 83 8.81 0.32 -8.28
CA ARG A 83 8.89 1.78 -8.24
C ARG A 83 7.64 2.44 -8.83
N LEU A 84 7.14 1.92 -9.94
CA LEU A 84 5.92 2.44 -10.56
C LEU A 84 4.70 2.25 -9.65
N PHE A 85 4.50 1.05 -9.11
CA PHE A 85 3.33 0.76 -8.26
C PHE A 85 3.36 1.58 -6.97
N THR A 86 4.51 1.67 -6.31
CA THR A 86 4.69 2.53 -5.13
C THR A 86 4.51 4.01 -5.45
N ALA A 87 4.98 4.48 -6.62
CA ALA A 87 4.76 5.87 -7.03
C ALA A 87 3.27 6.16 -7.31
N LEU A 88 2.57 5.27 -8.01
CA LEU A 88 1.13 5.41 -8.27
C LEU A 88 0.32 5.37 -6.97
N GLN A 89 0.66 4.46 -6.05
CA GLN A 89 0.08 4.42 -4.71
C GLN A 89 0.28 5.76 -3.98
N ALA A 90 1.50 6.30 -3.96
CA ALA A 90 1.79 7.58 -3.30
C ALA A 90 0.96 8.73 -3.90
N ILE A 91 0.81 8.77 -5.22
CA ILE A 91 -0.06 9.75 -5.90
C ILE A 91 -1.52 9.58 -5.47
N CYS A 92 -2.02 8.34 -5.43
CA CYS A 92 -3.38 8.05 -4.97
C CYS A 92 -3.61 8.52 -3.52
N VAL A 93 -2.65 8.25 -2.63
CA VAL A 93 -2.73 8.69 -1.23
C VAL A 93 -2.78 10.22 -1.14
N VAL A 94 -1.91 10.94 -1.85
CA VAL A 94 -1.91 12.40 -1.86
C VAL A 94 -3.25 12.97 -2.37
N ILE A 95 -3.77 12.45 -3.48
CA ILE A 95 -5.06 12.91 -4.04
C ILE A 95 -6.21 12.63 -3.06
N SER A 96 -6.24 11.45 -2.45
CA SER A 96 -7.26 11.06 -1.47
C SER A 96 -7.19 11.96 -0.23
N SER A 97 -5.99 12.20 0.32
CA SER A 97 -5.78 13.09 1.46
C SER A 97 -6.18 14.54 1.18
N LEU A 98 -5.80 15.08 0.02
CA LEU A 98 -6.21 16.44 -0.38
C LEU A 98 -7.73 16.56 -0.50
N SER A 99 -8.39 15.52 -1.02
CA SER A 99 -9.86 15.48 -1.13
C SER A 99 -10.54 15.48 0.25
N LEU A 100 -9.98 14.75 1.22
CA LEU A 100 -10.50 14.73 2.60
C LEU A 100 -10.24 16.04 3.35
N VAL A 101 -9.06 16.66 3.16
CA VAL A 101 -8.77 17.98 3.75
C VAL A 101 -9.73 19.03 3.19
N PHE A 102 -9.98 19.01 1.88
CA PHE A 102 -10.96 19.91 1.27
C PHE A 102 -12.36 19.69 1.87
N LEU A 103 -12.79 18.42 2.00
CA LEU A 103 -14.06 18.06 2.62
C LEU A 103 -14.18 18.58 4.05
N ALA A 104 -13.13 18.41 4.86
CA ALA A 104 -13.10 18.90 6.24
C ALA A 104 -13.23 20.43 6.33
N ASN A 105 -12.58 21.18 5.41
CA ASN A 105 -12.70 22.64 5.37
C ASN A 105 -14.11 23.10 4.95
N VAL A 106 -14.76 22.39 4.03
CA VAL A 106 -16.14 22.70 3.59
C VAL A 106 -17.14 22.48 4.73
N GLU A 107 -17.02 21.37 5.45
CA GLU A 107 -17.87 21.10 6.62
C GLU A 107 -17.63 22.11 7.74
N ALA A 108 -16.37 22.46 8.03
CA ALA A 108 -16.01 23.47 9.04
C ALA A 108 -16.57 24.87 8.71
N ALA A 109 -16.72 25.21 7.43
CA ALA A 109 -17.29 26.47 6.97
C ALA A 109 -18.84 26.52 7.02
N GLY A 110 -19.50 25.53 7.63
CA GLY A 110 -20.96 25.45 7.71
C GLY A 110 -21.61 25.01 6.39
N GLY A 111 -20.86 24.30 5.54
CA GLY A 111 -21.22 23.96 4.16
C GLY A 111 -22.32 22.91 3.96
N THR A 112 -23.02 22.51 5.01
CA THR A 112 -24.02 21.41 4.98
C THR A 112 -25.22 21.71 4.07
N SER A 113 -25.45 22.98 3.68
CA SER A 113 -26.59 23.41 2.87
C SER A 113 -26.27 23.77 1.40
N LYS A 114 -25.03 24.10 1.01
CA LYS A 114 -24.77 24.77 -0.28
C LYS A 114 -24.28 23.88 -1.42
N SER A 115 -23.79 22.66 -1.19
CA SER A 115 -23.62 21.69 -2.28
C SER A 115 -23.37 20.27 -1.79
N MET A 116 -24.46 19.53 -1.54
CA MET A 116 -24.39 18.06 -1.39
C MET A 116 -23.62 17.40 -2.54
N ALA A 117 -23.64 17.98 -3.74
CA ALA A 117 -22.88 17.49 -4.89
C ALA A 117 -21.36 17.57 -4.67
N VAL A 118 -20.86 18.63 -4.04
CA VAL A 118 -19.42 18.79 -3.73
C VAL A 118 -18.98 17.77 -2.68
N VAL A 119 -19.76 17.60 -1.62
CA VAL A 119 -19.54 16.61 -0.55
C VAL A 119 -19.54 15.19 -1.14
N ALA A 120 -20.54 14.86 -1.95
CA ALA A 120 -20.65 13.55 -2.59
C ALA A 120 -19.49 13.29 -3.56
N THR A 121 -19.08 14.30 -4.34
CA THR A 121 -18.00 14.15 -5.33
C THR A 121 -16.64 13.98 -4.65
N HIS A 122 -16.29 14.82 -3.68
CA HIS A 122 -15.00 14.72 -2.98
C HIS A 122 -14.95 13.49 -2.08
N GLY A 123 -16.07 13.13 -1.44
CA GLY A 123 -16.21 11.86 -0.75
C GLY A 123 -15.94 10.68 -1.70
N LEU A 124 -16.63 10.62 -2.84
CA LEU A 124 -16.44 9.55 -3.82
C LEU A 124 -14.99 9.48 -4.34
N VAL A 125 -14.37 10.61 -4.63
CA VAL A 125 -12.95 10.68 -5.05
C VAL A 125 -12.05 10.13 -3.96
N ALA A 126 -12.24 10.53 -2.70
CA ALA A 126 -11.43 10.03 -1.58
C ALA A 126 -11.55 8.51 -1.44
N ILE A 127 -12.76 7.94 -1.58
CA ILE A 127 -13.01 6.50 -1.52
C ILE A 127 -12.36 5.78 -2.70
N VAL A 128 -12.67 6.20 -3.94
CA VAL A 128 -12.23 5.49 -5.15
C VAL A 128 -10.72 5.57 -5.31
N VAL A 129 -10.14 6.77 -5.18
CA VAL A 129 -8.69 6.96 -5.35
C VAL A 129 -7.93 6.38 -4.17
N GLY A 130 -8.44 6.52 -2.94
CA GLY A 130 -7.86 5.90 -1.76
C GLY A 130 -7.82 4.37 -1.86
N SER A 131 -8.95 3.76 -2.23
CA SER A 131 -9.04 2.29 -2.41
C SER A 131 -8.14 1.82 -3.56
N ALA A 132 -8.02 2.58 -4.64
CA ALA A 132 -7.08 2.27 -5.72
C ALA A 132 -5.62 2.28 -5.24
N GLY A 133 -5.24 3.26 -4.41
CA GLY A 133 -3.93 3.30 -3.76
C GLY A 133 -3.67 2.07 -2.88
N ASP A 134 -4.64 1.69 -2.05
CA ASP A 134 -4.57 0.51 -1.19
C ASP A 134 -4.41 -0.79 -2.02
N VAL A 135 -5.17 -0.94 -3.12
CA VAL A 135 -5.03 -2.08 -4.05
C VAL A 135 -3.63 -2.14 -4.67
N LEU A 136 -3.08 -0.99 -5.09
CA LEU A 136 -1.74 -0.92 -5.67
C LEU A 136 -0.67 -1.33 -4.67
N SER A 137 -0.76 -0.85 -3.43
CA SER A 137 0.14 -1.25 -2.34
C SER A 137 0.07 -2.75 -2.06
N PHE A 138 -1.13 -3.29 -1.86
CA PHE A 138 -1.30 -4.73 -1.58
C PHE A 138 -0.76 -5.59 -2.71
N SER A 139 -1.01 -5.20 -3.96
CA SER A 139 -0.51 -5.91 -5.13
C SER A 139 1.02 -5.89 -5.21
N ALA A 140 1.63 -4.75 -4.86
CA ALA A 140 3.09 -4.61 -4.78
C ALA A 140 3.68 -5.51 -3.67
N THR A 141 3.05 -5.53 -2.50
CA THR A 141 3.44 -6.39 -1.38
C THR A 141 3.34 -7.87 -1.73
N ILE A 142 2.20 -8.31 -2.29
CA ILE A 142 2.02 -9.71 -2.72
C ILE A 142 3.07 -10.09 -3.75
N PHE A 143 3.35 -9.23 -4.72
CA PHE A 143 4.39 -9.47 -5.71
C PHE A 143 5.78 -9.63 -5.09
N LEU A 144 6.14 -8.75 -4.16
CA LEU A 144 7.42 -8.82 -3.45
C LEU A 144 7.56 -10.14 -2.67
N GLU A 145 6.55 -10.49 -1.88
CA GLU A 145 6.54 -11.65 -0.98
C GLU A 145 6.41 -13.00 -1.69
N LYS A 146 5.74 -13.05 -2.84
CA LYS A 146 5.43 -14.33 -3.51
C LYS A 146 6.29 -14.59 -4.75
N ASP A 147 6.59 -13.56 -5.53
CA ASP A 147 7.24 -13.71 -6.83
C ASP A 147 8.68 -13.19 -6.83
N TRP A 148 8.90 -11.99 -6.26
CA TRP A 148 10.22 -11.35 -6.35
C TRP A 148 11.23 -12.00 -5.42
N ILE A 149 10.87 -12.28 -4.16
CA ILE A 149 11.76 -12.94 -3.21
C ILE A 149 12.26 -14.32 -3.70
N VAL A 150 11.41 -15.08 -4.39
CA VAL A 150 11.78 -16.39 -4.97
C VAL A 150 12.83 -16.23 -6.07
N ARG A 151 12.75 -15.15 -6.84
CA ARG A 151 13.77 -14.83 -7.86
C ARG A 151 15.08 -14.36 -7.24
N ILE A 152 15.01 -13.56 -6.17
CA ILE A 152 16.19 -13.15 -5.40
C ILE A 152 16.91 -14.38 -4.84
N ASP A 153 16.18 -15.33 -4.24
CA ASP A 153 16.76 -16.60 -3.77
C ASP A 153 17.44 -17.36 -4.92
N LYS A 154 16.77 -17.54 -6.07
CA LYS A 154 17.35 -18.23 -7.23
C LYS A 154 18.64 -17.58 -7.72
N GLU A 155 18.70 -16.26 -7.76
CA GLU A 155 19.89 -15.54 -8.20
C GLU A 155 21.05 -15.65 -7.19
N ILE A 156 20.73 -15.54 -5.90
CA ILE A 156 21.68 -15.77 -4.81
C ILE A 156 22.25 -17.20 -4.86
N ARG A 157 21.40 -18.21 -5.12
CA ARG A 157 21.79 -19.62 -5.22
C ARG A 157 22.71 -19.90 -6.41
N ARG A 158 22.56 -19.16 -7.51
CA ARG A 158 23.47 -19.24 -8.67
C ARG A 158 24.81 -18.54 -8.43
N SER A 159 24.86 -17.58 -7.51
CA SER A 159 26.08 -16.89 -7.14
C SER A 159 27.03 -17.82 -6.34
N LYS A 160 28.34 -17.57 -6.44
CA LYS A 160 29.39 -18.28 -5.67
C LYS A 160 29.21 -18.17 -4.14
N HIS A 161 28.30 -17.30 -3.68
CA HIS A 161 28.06 -17.01 -2.26
C HIS A 161 26.85 -17.75 -1.65
N ALA A 162 26.30 -18.75 -2.34
CA ALA A 162 25.12 -19.49 -1.90
C ALA A 162 25.23 -20.13 -0.49
N LYS A 163 26.45 -20.47 -0.02
CA LYS A 163 26.66 -21.14 1.28
C LYS A 163 26.37 -20.27 2.50
N ASN A 164 26.50 -18.95 2.39
CA ASN A 164 26.35 -18.02 3.53
C ASN A 164 25.11 -17.13 3.42
N ALA A 165 24.27 -17.36 2.42
CA ALA A 165 23.09 -16.55 2.18
C ALA A 165 21.86 -17.07 2.96
N PRO A 166 20.95 -16.18 3.38
CA PRO A 166 19.73 -16.61 4.05
C PRO A 166 18.87 -17.47 3.13
N THR A 167 18.16 -18.44 3.71
CA THR A 167 17.23 -19.28 2.97
C THR A 167 15.98 -18.50 2.55
N LEU A 168 15.27 -18.96 1.52
CA LEU A 168 13.98 -18.41 1.13
C LEU A 168 13.00 -18.27 2.32
N VAL A 169 12.98 -19.27 3.21
CA VAL A 169 12.13 -19.27 4.41
C VAL A 169 12.54 -18.13 5.36
N GLN A 170 13.83 -17.95 5.60
CA GLN A 170 14.34 -16.85 6.44
C GLN A 170 14.00 -15.49 5.83
N MET A 171 14.21 -15.32 4.52
CA MET A 171 13.88 -14.07 3.85
C MET A 171 12.38 -13.75 3.90
N ALA A 172 11.52 -14.76 3.73
CA ALA A 172 10.07 -14.60 3.79
C ALA A 172 9.60 -14.31 5.23
N ALA A 173 10.21 -14.95 6.22
CA ALA A 173 9.97 -14.67 7.63
C ALA A 173 10.34 -13.21 7.97
N SER A 174 11.48 -12.72 7.50
CA SER A 174 11.91 -11.32 7.72
C SER A 174 10.93 -10.31 7.12
N LEU A 175 10.45 -10.51 5.89
CA LEU A 175 9.43 -9.65 5.28
C LEU A 175 8.13 -9.64 6.13
N ARG A 176 7.69 -10.81 6.56
CA ARG A 176 6.50 -10.93 7.40
C ARG A 176 6.67 -10.27 8.76
N GLN A 177 7.85 -10.37 9.38
CA GLN A 177 8.17 -9.68 10.63
C GLN A 177 8.12 -8.16 10.45
N THR A 178 8.62 -7.64 9.34
CA THR A 178 8.53 -6.20 9.06
C THR A 178 7.08 -5.71 8.90
N ASP A 179 6.21 -6.47 8.23
CA ASP A 179 4.77 -6.13 8.14
C ASP A 179 4.07 -6.22 9.52
N LEU A 180 4.40 -7.24 10.33
CA LEU A 180 3.85 -7.36 11.68
C LEU A 180 4.29 -6.20 12.58
N PHE A 181 5.55 -5.79 12.51
CA PHE A 181 6.06 -4.63 13.23
C PHE A 181 5.33 -3.35 12.82
N ALA A 182 5.15 -3.13 11.53
CA ALA A 182 4.38 -2.01 10.99
C ALA A 182 2.93 -2.00 11.52
N LYS A 183 2.28 -3.17 11.63
CA LYS A 183 0.92 -3.30 12.18
C LYS A 183 0.83 -2.98 13.66
N MET A 184 1.87 -3.27 14.45
CA MET A 184 1.87 -2.95 15.88
C MET A 184 2.09 -1.45 16.14
N ILE A 185 2.92 -0.81 15.34
CA ILE A 185 3.30 0.59 15.57
C ILE A 185 2.25 1.57 15.03
N ALA A 186 1.63 1.26 13.89
CA ALA A 186 0.72 2.21 13.25
C ALA A 186 -0.46 2.67 14.13
N PRO A 187 -1.12 1.82 14.95
CA PRO A 187 -2.17 2.26 15.85
C PRO A 187 -1.67 2.90 17.16
N ALA A 188 -0.38 2.73 17.47
CA ALA A 188 0.23 3.25 18.70
C ALA A 188 0.69 4.71 18.57
N LEU A 189 0.67 5.26 17.35
CA LEU A 189 1.01 6.64 16.99
C LEU A 189 -0.26 7.40 16.61
#